data_AF-A0A9P4UVQ7-F1
#
_entry.id   AF-A0A9P4UVQ7-F1
#
_cell.length_a   1.000
_cell.length_b   1.000
_cell.length_c   1.000
_cell.angle_alpha   90.00
_cell.angle_beta   90.00
_cell.angle_gamma   90.00
#
_symmetry.space_group_name_H-M   'P 1'
#
loop_
_entity.id
_entity.type
_entity.pdbx_description
1 polymer ?
#
loop_
_entity_poly.entity_id
_entity_poly.type
_entity_poly.pdbx_seq_one_letter_code
_entity_poly.pdbx_strand_id
1 'polypeptide(L)'
;IITAEEPRLHLVWIHNHIFIKPLPRYLLSQAFWEKYLEKGSGRPGSSQSNICKAATGLLRTYHYLIQHESDFHIAQQDNLRLIPKKVDWASFCRFISELNRIKDSAVSKRYCYGELRLTRLNFYAPFLLRKFHFEQVHGPGH
;
A
#
# COMPACT_ATOMS: atom_id res chain seq x y z
N ILE A 1 -2.54 13.12 -5.71
CA ILE A 1 -3.00 11.96 -4.92
C ILE A 1 -4.14 12.44 -4.03
N ILE A 2 -5.22 11.68 -3.93
CA ILE A 2 -6.32 11.92 -2.99
C ILE A 2 -6.40 10.74 -2.03
N THR A 3 -6.42 11.05 -0.74
CA THR A 3 -6.51 10.04 0.31
C THR A 3 -7.94 9.50 0.40
N ALA A 4 -8.11 8.18 0.36
CA ALA A 4 -9.44 7.55 0.27
C ALA A 4 -9.62 6.44 1.29
N GLU A 5 -10.65 6.52 2.14
CA GLU A 5 -10.87 5.44 3.12
C GLU A 5 -11.56 4.20 2.54
N GLU A 6 -12.27 4.33 1.42
CA GLU A 6 -12.95 3.20 0.78
C GLU A 6 -11.94 2.30 0.04
N PRO A 7 -11.82 1.01 0.40
CA PRO A 7 -10.89 0.08 -0.26
C PRO A 7 -11.12 -0.07 -1.77
N ARG A 8 -12.32 0.25 -2.26
CA ARG A 8 -12.64 0.21 -3.69
C ARG A 8 -11.95 1.30 -4.51
N LEU A 9 -11.59 2.41 -3.89
CA LEU A 9 -10.96 3.54 -4.56
C LEU A 9 -9.43 3.44 -4.57
N HIS A 10 -8.84 2.52 -3.80
CA HIS A 10 -7.39 2.35 -3.76
C HIS A 10 -6.83 2.02 -5.15
N LEU A 11 -5.94 2.87 -5.66
CA LEU A 11 -5.33 2.88 -7.00
C LEU A 11 -6.30 3.11 -8.17
N VAL A 12 -7.43 3.77 -7.91
CA VAL A 12 -8.35 4.20 -8.98
C VAL A 12 -7.96 5.60 -9.45
N TRP A 13 -7.90 5.77 -10.77
CA TRP A 13 -7.72 7.06 -11.42
C TRP A 13 -9.07 7.66 -11.79
N ILE A 14 -9.28 8.93 -11.44
CA ILE A 14 -10.44 9.71 -11.85
C ILE A 14 -9.91 11.10 -12.24
N HIS A 15 -10.07 11.46 -13.51
CA HIS A 15 -9.43 12.64 -14.11
C HIS A 15 -7.90 12.63 -13.86
N ASN A 16 -7.36 13.70 -13.27
CA ASN A 16 -5.93 13.84 -12.96
C ASN A 16 -5.57 13.36 -11.55
N HIS A 17 -6.48 12.71 -10.83
CA HIS A 17 -6.26 12.27 -9.46
C HIS A 17 -6.25 10.75 -9.34
N ILE A 18 -5.26 10.24 -8.61
CA ILE A 18 -5.25 8.86 -8.13
C ILE A 18 -5.71 8.83 -6.66
N PHE A 19 -6.63 7.91 -6.37
CA PHE A 19 -7.14 7.68 -5.03
C PHE A 19 -6.30 6.60 -4.35
N ILE A 20 -5.77 6.89 -3.16
CA ILE A 20 -4.92 5.95 -2.42
C ILE A 20 -5.44 5.86 -0.99
N LYS A 21 -5.78 4.64 -0.58
CA LYS A 21 -6.09 4.34 0.82
C LYS A 21 -4.85 4.36 1.70
N PRO A 22 -4.81 5.15 2.80
CA PRO A 22 -3.75 5.13 3.80
C PRO A 22 -3.46 3.75 4.35
N LEU A 23 -2.21 3.50 4.71
CA LEU A 23 -1.81 2.27 5.35
C LEU A 23 -2.36 2.24 6.78
N PRO A 24 -3.31 1.35 7.09
CA PRO A 24 -3.87 1.27 8.43
C PRO A 24 -2.79 0.81 9.41
N ARG A 25 -2.66 1.51 10.54
CA ARG A 25 -1.65 1.21 11.57
C ARG A 25 -1.67 -0.22 12.07
N TYR A 26 -2.86 -0.82 12.19
CA TYR A 26 -3.00 -2.19 12.66
C TYR A 26 -2.39 -3.21 11.69
N LEU A 27 -2.29 -2.91 10.38
CA LEU A 27 -1.64 -3.81 9.43
C LEU A 27 -0.12 -3.89 9.63
N LEU A 28 0.47 -2.90 10.30
CA LEU A 28 1.89 -2.91 10.69
C LEU A 28 2.14 -3.65 12.01
N SER A 29 1.09 -4.13 12.69
CA SER A 29 1.19 -4.80 13.98
C SER A 29 1.24 -6.32 13.81
N GLN A 30 2.36 -6.95 14.19
CA GLN A 30 2.47 -8.40 14.19
C GLN A 30 1.34 -9.09 15.00
N ALA A 31 0.97 -8.52 16.16
CA ALA A 31 -0.11 -9.05 16.98
C ALA A 31 -1.48 -9.07 16.25
N PHE A 32 -1.71 -8.12 15.33
CA PHE A 32 -2.91 -8.13 14.49
C PHE A 32 -2.88 -9.31 13.51
N TRP A 33 -1.72 -9.58 12.90
CA TRP A 33 -1.54 -10.71 11.98
C TRP A 33 -1.76 -12.04 12.70
N GLU A 34 -1.13 -12.25 13.84
CA GLU A 34 -1.28 -13.47 14.66
C GLU A 34 -2.74 -13.69 15.08
N LYS A 35 -3.41 -12.62 15.54
CA LYS A 35 -4.77 -12.72 16.09
C LYS A 35 -5.85 -12.90 15.03
N TYR A 36 -5.74 -12.20 13.90
CA TYR A 36 -6.84 -12.10 12.92
C TYR A 36 -6.54 -12.78 11.58
N LEU A 37 -5.27 -13.03 11.25
CA LEU A 37 -4.85 -13.53 9.94
C LEU A 37 -4.24 -14.94 10.01
N GLU A 38 -3.53 -15.29 11.09
CA GLU A 38 -2.94 -16.63 11.27
C GLU A 38 -3.92 -17.68 11.81
N LYS A 39 -4.91 -17.32 12.63
CA LYS A 39 -5.89 -18.29 13.17
C LYS A 39 -6.73 -19.04 12.12
N GLY A 40 -6.65 -18.66 10.85
CA GLY A 40 -7.25 -19.38 9.73
C GLY A 40 -6.35 -20.44 9.08
N SER A 41 -5.11 -20.65 9.52
CA SER A 41 -4.11 -21.54 8.87
C SER A 41 -3.99 -22.93 9.50
N GLY A 42 -4.60 -23.17 10.67
CA GLY A 42 -4.46 -24.41 11.43
C GLY A 42 -5.30 -25.61 10.96
N ARG A 43 -6.03 -25.50 9.84
CA ARG A 43 -6.77 -26.63 9.25
C ARG A 43 -6.18 -26.99 7.89
N PRO A 44 -5.82 -28.26 7.63
CA PRO A 44 -5.42 -28.68 6.30
C PRO A 44 -6.56 -28.38 5.32
N GLY A 45 -6.34 -27.46 4.38
CA GLY A 45 -7.35 -27.05 3.39
C GLY A 45 -8.12 -25.76 3.70
N SER A 46 -7.85 -25.04 4.79
CA SER A 46 -8.48 -23.73 5.02
C SER A 46 -7.91 -22.66 4.09
N SER A 47 -8.70 -22.26 3.10
CA SER A 47 -8.37 -21.12 2.24
C SER A 47 -8.07 -19.91 3.12
N GLN A 48 -6.91 -19.27 2.91
CA GLN A 48 -6.53 -18.03 3.58
C GLN A 48 -7.72 -17.05 3.54
N SER A 49 -8.12 -16.55 4.71
CA SER A 49 -9.30 -15.69 4.86
C SER A 49 -9.25 -14.55 3.85
N ASN A 50 -10.41 -14.20 3.27
CA ASN A 50 -10.54 -13.06 2.35
C ASN A 50 -9.96 -11.76 2.94
N ILE A 51 -9.99 -11.63 4.28
CA ILE A 51 -9.40 -10.50 5.01
C ILE A 51 -7.88 -10.50 4.89
N CYS A 52 -7.24 -11.65 5.09
CA CYS A 52 -5.79 -11.80 4.93
C CYS A 52 -5.40 -11.51 3.48
N LYS A 53 -6.09 -12.11 2.51
CA LYS A 53 -5.88 -11.84 1.07
C LYS A 53 -6.03 -10.36 0.70
N ALA A 54 -6.96 -9.64 1.33
CA ALA A 54 -7.16 -8.20 1.11
C ALA A 54 -6.07 -7.35 1.77
N ALA A 55 -5.70 -7.67 3.02
CA ALA A 55 -4.64 -6.99 3.77
C ALA A 55 -3.28 -7.14 3.06
N THR A 56 -2.92 -8.37 2.73
CA THR A 56 -1.74 -8.74 1.94
C THR A 56 -1.69 -7.97 0.62
N GLY A 57 -2.82 -7.86 -0.09
CA GLY A 57 -2.90 -7.10 -1.34
C GLY A 57 -2.67 -5.61 -1.18
N LEU A 58 -3.23 -5.01 -0.13
CA LEU A 58 -2.98 -3.60 0.20
C LEU A 58 -1.51 -3.38 0.56
N LEU A 59 -0.88 -4.26 1.35
CA LEU A 59 0.53 -4.07 1.68
C LEU A 59 1.44 -4.18 0.45
N ARG A 60 1.10 -5.07 -0.48
CA ARG A 60 1.86 -5.22 -1.73
C ARG A 60 1.81 -3.98 -2.61
N THR A 61 0.71 -3.22 -2.62
CA THR A 61 0.68 -1.96 -3.38
C THR A 61 1.62 -0.92 -2.77
N TYR A 62 1.75 -0.89 -1.44
CA TYR A 62 2.69 -0.03 -0.73
C TYR A 62 4.15 -0.39 -1.00
N HIS A 63 4.47 -1.69 -1.13
CA HIS A 63 5.79 -2.13 -1.59
C HIS A 63 6.15 -1.54 -2.96
N TYR A 64 5.22 -1.52 -3.92
CA TYR A 64 5.49 -0.95 -5.24
C TYR A 64 5.48 0.58 -5.26
N LEU A 65 4.63 1.21 -4.45
CA LEU A 65 4.55 2.68 -4.35
C LEU A 65 5.81 3.28 -3.74
N ILE A 66 6.44 2.59 -2.79
CA ILE A 66 7.51 3.15 -1.96
C ILE A 66 8.74 2.26 -2.10
N GLN A 67 9.56 2.59 -3.09
CA GLN A 67 10.77 1.83 -3.43
C GLN A 67 12.02 2.48 -2.85
N HIS A 68 11.99 3.80 -2.64
CA HIS A 68 13.10 4.57 -2.10
C HIS A 68 12.71 5.30 -0.81
N GLU A 69 13.71 5.65 -0.01
CA GLU A 69 13.53 6.44 1.21
C GLU A 69 12.92 7.82 0.94
N SER A 70 13.22 8.42 -0.22
CA SER A 70 12.58 9.67 -0.65
C SER A 70 11.08 9.50 -0.88
N ASP A 71 10.65 8.39 -1.48
CA ASP A 71 9.23 8.05 -1.67
C ASP A 71 8.54 7.86 -0.31
N PHE A 72 9.24 7.26 0.65
CA PHE A 72 8.77 7.05 2.02
C PHE A 72 8.54 8.38 2.74
N HIS A 73 9.50 9.31 2.66
CA HIS A 73 9.34 10.64 3.24
C HIS A 73 8.20 11.42 2.62
N ILE A 74 8.02 11.34 1.29
CA ILE A 74 6.85 11.92 0.61
C ILE A 74 5.56 11.30 1.18
N ALA A 75 5.49 9.98 1.30
CA ALA A 75 4.33 9.28 1.83
C ALA A 75 3.97 9.63 3.28
N GLN A 76 4.92 10.16 4.07
CA GLN A 76 4.70 10.63 5.45
C GLN A 76 4.32 12.11 5.59
N GLN A 77 4.39 12.90 4.52
CA GLN A 77 4.05 14.32 4.56
C GLN A 77 2.61 14.56 5.02
N ASP A 78 2.35 15.72 5.65
CA ASP A 78 1.05 16.01 6.30
C ASP A 78 -0.14 16.07 5.34
N ASN A 79 0.12 16.48 4.10
CA ASN A 79 -0.84 16.50 2.99
C ASN A 79 -1.25 15.10 2.50
N LEU A 80 -0.39 14.08 2.69
CA LEU A 80 -0.56 12.74 2.15
C LEU A 80 -0.96 11.75 3.26
N ARG A 81 -0.15 11.67 4.31
CA ARG A 81 -0.31 10.76 5.47
C ARG A 81 -0.62 9.32 5.05
N LEU A 82 -0.01 8.86 3.96
CA LEU A 82 -0.18 7.51 3.43
C LEU A 82 0.50 6.48 4.33
N ILE A 83 1.58 6.88 5.03
CA ILE A 83 2.25 6.10 6.07
C ILE A 83 2.21 6.87 7.39
N PRO A 84 2.04 6.19 8.54
CA PRO A 84 2.13 6.84 9.85
C PRO A 84 3.52 7.46 10.08
N LYS A 85 3.57 8.73 10.51
CA LYS A 85 4.82 9.45 10.85
C LYS A 85 5.70 8.79 11.91
N LYS A 86 5.12 7.91 12.74
CA LYS A 86 5.84 7.19 13.81
C LYS A 86 6.66 6.01 13.29
N VAL A 87 6.44 5.60 12.05
CA VAL A 87 7.19 4.50 11.41
C VAL A 87 8.47 5.08 10.85
N ASP A 88 9.61 4.49 11.17
CA ASP A 88 10.89 4.83 10.52
C ASP A 88 11.11 3.98 9.26
N TRP A 89 12.01 4.44 8.38
CA TRP A 89 12.32 3.77 7.13
C TRP A 89 12.82 2.33 7.33
N ALA A 90 13.73 2.10 8.27
CA ALA A 90 14.31 0.78 8.52
C ALA A 90 13.25 -0.23 8.98
N SER A 91 12.32 0.18 9.84
CA SER A 91 11.19 -0.61 10.29
C SER A 91 10.21 -0.90 9.16
N PHE A 92 9.98 0.07 8.26
CA PHE A 92 9.18 -0.16 7.06
C PHE A 92 9.84 -1.15 6.09
N CYS A 93 11.15 -1.03 5.83
CA CYS A 93 11.90 -1.96 4.98
C CYS A 93 11.83 -3.39 5.51
N ARG A 94 12.10 -3.59 6.81
CA ARG A 94 12.00 -4.91 7.46
C ARG A 94 10.60 -5.50 7.35
N PHE A 95 9.58 -4.65 7.52
CA PHE A 95 8.20 -5.08 7.41
C PHE A 95 7.82 -5.49 5.98
N ILE A 96 8.19 -4.67 4.99
CA ILE A 96 7.89 -4.92 3.58
C ILE A 96 8.72 -6.07 3.00
N SER A 97 9.94 -6.32 3.49
CA SER A 97 10.78 -7.43 2.99
C SER A 97 10.15 -8.81 3.24
N GLU A 98 9.42 -8.97 4.34
CA GLU A 98 8.65 -10.18 4.63
C GLU A 98 7.54 -10.42 3.61
N LEU A 99 7.08 -9.37 2.94
CA LEU A 99 5.99 -9.44 1.96
C LEU A 99 6.44 -9.88 0.57
N ASN A 100 7.73 -9.78 0.24
CA ASN A 100 8.26 -10.23 -1.06
C ASN A 100 8.06 -11.73 -1.31
N ARG A 101 7.77 -12.50 -0.25
CA ARG A 101 7.49 -13.94 -0.31
C ARG A 101 6.03 -14.26 -0.65
N ILE A 102 5.14 -13.27 -0.69
CA ILE A 102 3.72 -13.45 -0.96
C ILE A 102 3.50 -13.70 -2.46
N LYS A 103 2.98 -14.88 -2.79
CA LYS A 103 2.56 -15.26 -4.14
C LYS A 103 1.26 -14.57 -4.55
N ASP A 104 1.01 -14.40 -5.85
CA ASP A 104 -0.23 -13.81 -6.37
C ASP A 104 -1.50 -14.53 -5.86
N SER A 105 -1.42 -15.83 -5.63
CA SER A 105 -2.51 -16.65 -5.09
C SER A 105 -2.89 -16.33 -3.64
N ALA A 106 -1.99 -15.70 -2.88
CA ALA A 106 -2.20 -15.25 -1.51
C ALA A 106 -2.83 -13.86 -1.42
N VAL A 107 -3.17 -13.27 -2.58
CA VAL A 107 -3.79 -11.95 -2.66
C VAL A 107 -5.23 -12.07 -3.14
N SER A 108 -6.10 -11.15 -2.73
CA SER A 108 -7.49 -11.16 -3.20
C SER A 108 -7.52 -10.84 -4.70
N LYS A 109 -8.47 -11.45 -5.42
CA LYS A 109 -8.62 -11.29 -6.88
C LYS A 109 -8.61 -9.83 -7.35
N ARG A 110 -9.10 -8.91 -6.51
CA ARG A 110 -9.06 -7.45 -6.75
C ARG A 110 -7.66 -6.94 -7.12
N TYR A 111 -6.63 -7.49 -6.49
CA TYR A 111 -5.24 -7.14 -6.78
C TYR A 111 -4.59 -8.13 -7.77
N CYS A 112 -5.13 -9.35 -7.95
CA CYS A 112 -4.65 -10.33 -8.95
C CYS A 112 -5.03 -9.98 -10.40
N TYR A 113 -6.24 -9.44 -10.64
CA TYR A 113 -6.60 -8.86 -11.95
C TYR A 113 -5.75 -7.62 -12.30
N GLY A 114 -4.86 -7.26 -11.39
CA GLY A 114 -3.92 -6.19 -11.48
C GLY A 114 -2.54 -6.60 -12.00
N GLU A 115 -2.29 -7.71 -12.70
CA GLU A 115 -1.04 -7.72 -13.50
C GLU A 115 -0.96 -6.43 -14.36
N LEU A 116 -2.08 -5.94 -14.89
CA LEU A 116 -2.16 -4.61 -15.51
C LEU A 116 -2.18 -3.42 -14.52
N ARG A 117 -2.59 -3.56 -13.25
CA ARG A 117 -2.63 -2.46 -12.26
C ARG A 117 -1.36 -2.33 -11.42
N LEU A 118 -0.81 -3.44 -10.91
CA LEU A 118 0.46 -3.54 -10.20
C LEU A 118 1.66 -3.34 -11.13
N THR A 119 1.63 -3.84 -12.37
CA THR A 119 2.72 -3.54 -13.33
C THR A 119 2.70 -2.07 -13.74
N ARG A 120 1.51 -1.50 -13.98
CA ARG A 120 1.36 -0.04 -14.14
C ARG A 120 1.78 0.71 -12.87
N LEU A 121 1.45 0.21 -11.69
CA LEU A 121 1.87 0.83 -10.43
C LEU A 121 3.38 0.84 -10.29
N ASN A 122 4.05 -0.28 -10.56
CA ASN A 122 5.51 -0.38 -10.54
C ASN A 122 6.13 0.62 -11.54
N PHE A 123 5.52 0.79 -12.71
CA PHE A 123 5.95 1.76 -13.71
C PHE A 123 5.72 3.22 -13.30
N TYR A 124 4.56 3.54 -12.70
CA TYR A 124 4.17 4.91 -12.38
C TYR A 124 4.55 5.34 -10.95
N ALA A 125 4.86 4.43 -10.03
CA ALA A 125 5.09 4.74 -8.61
C ALA A 125 6.13 5.85 -8.38
N PRO A 126 7.34 5.79 -9.01
CA PRO A 126 8.32 6.86 -8.87
C PRO A 126 7.79 8.20 -9.40
N PHE A 127 7.02 8.17 -10.47
CA PHE A 127 6.42 9.37 -11.06
C PHE A 127 5.27 9.92 -10.22
N LEU A 128 4.45 9.05 -9.62
CA LEU A 128 3.24 9.40 -8.86
C LEU A 128 3.55 10.23 -7.62
N LEU A 129 4.47 9.75 -6.79
CA LEU A 129 4.82 10.44 -5.55
C LEU A 129 5.61 11.72 -5.84
N ARG A 130 6.56 11.66 -6.79
CA ARG A 130 7.45 12.80 -7.10
C ARG A 130 6.74 13.91 -7.86
N LYS A 131 5.91 13.60 -8.88
CA LYS A 131 5.14 14.62 -9.60
C LYS A 131 4.15 15.31 -8.68
N PHE A 132 3.45 14.56 -7.84
CA PHE A 132 2.50 15.16 -6.90
C PHE A 132 3.19 16.04 -5.84
N HIS A 133 4.38 15.64 -5.40
CA HIS A 133 5.21 16.49 -4.55
C HIS A 133 5.59 17.79 -5.27
N PHE A 134 6.08 17.69 -6.51
CA PHE A 134 6.47 18.85 -7.32
C PHE A 134 5.30 19.83 -7.56
N GLU A 135 4.12 19.31 -7.90
CA GLU A 135 2.90 20.12 -8.10
C GLU A 135 2.46 20.86 -6.82
N GLN A 136 2.70 20.30 -5.64
CA GLN A 136 2.41 21.00 -4.38
C GLN A 136 3.43 22.07 -4.02
N VAL A 137 4.70 21.87 -4.35
CA VAL A 137 5.75 22.90 -4.16
C VAL A 137 5.55 24.06 -5.14
N HIS A 138 4.93 23.82 -6.30
CA HIS A 138 4.70 24.82 -7.35
C HIS A 138 3.21 25.23 -7.53
N GLY A 139 2.34 24.92 -6.55
CA GLY A 139 0.95 25.41 -6.51
C GLY A 139 0.91 26.90 -6.12
N PRO A 140 0.01 27.70 -6.69
CA PRO A 140 0.31 29.05 -7.15
C PRO A 140 0.65 30.01 -6.01
N GLY A 141 1.84 30.59 -6.09
CA GLY A 141 2.05 31.94 -5.58
C GLY A 141 1.12 32.89 -6.33
N HIS A 142 0.46 33.76 -5.56
CA HIS A 142 -0.44 34.84 -5.93
C HIS A 142 -0.34 35.41 -7.35
#